data_AF-A0A367IVL0-F1
#
_entry.id   AF-A0A367IVL0-F1
#
_cell.length_a   1.000
_cell.length_b   1.000
_cell.length_c   1.000
_cell.angle_alpha   90.00
_cell.angle_beta   90.00
_cell.angle_gamma   90.00
#
_symmetry.space_group_name_H-M   'P 1'
#
loop_
_entity.id
_entity.type
_entity.pdbx_description
1 polymer ?
#
loop_
_entity_poly.entity_id
_entity_poly.type
_entity_poly.pdbx_seq_one_letter_code
_entity_poly.pdbx_strand_id
1 'polypeptide(L)'
;MNYLHFAIYDDLIANFFLDKLFLWFPTTRVNVNYNMPDTDRKSGISILREYLVYGRTNVSGAVEAFLRLPYFNNFLQEKEQKEKGKFARHLKKYVSMFVPGAGFEVSSTKRYTGQMEACIIANKHWQAGEYIKNCTGSVCCLTSEADQLLRSEGKDFSVMLSQRYKHAFLFLGPARFMNHDCNPNCAFVKHGNEVTFRAVRAIKPGEELTVKYGDHYFGINNSECRCAT
;
A
#
# COMPACT_ATOMS: atom_id res chain seq x y z
N MET A 1 7.86 9.09 -12.88
CA MET A 1 6.68 8.40 -13.45
C MET A 1 5.55 9.41 -13.37
N ASN A 2 4.64 9.48 -14.34
CA ASN A 2 3.43 10.29 -14.18
C ASN A 2 2.60 9.70 -13.02
N TYR A 3 2.08 10.53 -12.11
CA TYR A 3 1.31 10.08 -10.96
C TYR A 3 0.02 9.34 -11.37
N LEU A 4 -0.56 9.64 -12.53
CA LEU A 4 -1.74 8.95 -13.05
C LEU A 4 -1.43 7.50 -13.43
N HIS A 5 -0.30 7.25 -14.10
CA HIS A 5 0.14 5.87 -14.38
C HIS A 5 0.43 5.12 -13.08
N PHE A 6 1.03 5.81 -12.10
CA PHE A 6 1.32 5.23 -10.80
C PHE A 6 0.04 4.83 -10.05
N ALA A 7 -0.96 5.71 -10.04
CA ALA A 7 -2.28 5.48 -9.48
C ALA A 7 -3.00 4.30 -10.16
N ILE A 8 -3.03 4.25 -11.49
CA ILE A 8 -3.67 3.13 -12.23
C ILE A 8 -3.01 1.80 -11.87
N TYR A 9 -1.68 1.76 -11.79
CA TYR A 9 -0.98 0.52 -11.44
C TYR A 9 -1.35 0.06 -10.03
N ASP A 10 -1.34 0.99 -9.07
CA ASP A 10 -1.70 0.70 -7.68
C ASP A 10 -3.15 0.23 -7.56
N ASP A 11 -4.09 0.93 -8.19
CA ASP A 11 -5.52 0.60 -8.12
C ASP A 11 -5.82 -0.78 -8.73
N LEU A 12 -5.18 -1.14 -9.86
CA LEU A 12 -5.32 -2.48 -10.47
C LEU A 12 -4.77 -3.59 -9.56
N ILE A 13 -3.58 -3.37 -8.98
CA ILE A 13 -2.95 -4.37 -8.15
C ILE A 13 -3.69 -4.50 -6.81
N ALA A 14 -4.06 -3.40 -6.17
CA ALA A 14 -4.87 -3.38 -4.96
C ALA A 14 -6.23 -4.04 -5.18
N ASN A 15 -6.88 -3.78 -6.33
CA ASN A 15 -8.14 -4.44 -6.66
C ASN A 15 -7.99 -5.96 -6.71
N PHE A 16 -6.95 -6.47 -7.37
CA PHE A 16 -6.72 -7.91 -7.45
C PHE A 16 -6.40 -8.52 -6.07
N PHE A 17 -5.41 -7.99 -5.36
CA PHE A 17 -4.88 -8.62 -4.13
C PHE A 17 -5.71 -8.35 -2.88
N LEU A 18 -6.35 -7.18 -2.80
CA LEU A 18 -7.11 -6.78 -1.63
C LEU A 18 -8.59 -6.96 -1.91
N ASP A 19 -9.20 -6.11 -2.74
CA ASP A 19 -10.65 -6.06 -2.89
C ASP A 19 -11.30 -7.39 -3.34
N LYS A 20 -10.59 -8.17 -4.18
CA LYS A 20 -11.15 -9.39 -4.80
C LYS A 20 -10.62 -10.68 -4.19
N LEU A 21 -9.38 -10.68 -3.69
CA LEU A 21 -8.74 -11.89 -3.17
C LEU A 21 -8.86 -12.00 -1.64
N PHE A 22 -8.68 -10.90 -0.91
CA PHE A 22 -8.43 -10.92 0.53
C PHE A 22 -9.51 -10.22 1.36
N LEU A 23 -9.92 -9.00 0.98
CA LEU A 23 -10.93 -8.19 1.66
C LEU A 23 -12.33 -8.41 1.05
N TRP A 24 -13.37 -8.07 1.80
CA TRP A 24 -14.78 -8.14 1.37
C TRP A 24 -15.39 -6.76 1.08
N PHE A 25 -14.55 -5.72 1.00
CA PHE A 25 -14.93 -4.34 0.71
C PHE A 25 -13.88 -3.68 -0.19
N PRO A 26 -14.25 -2.67 -0.98
CA PRO A 26 -13.30 -1.98 -1.84
C PRO A 26 -12.36 -1.09 -1.02
N THR A 27 -11.07 -1.16 -1.31
CA THR A 27 -10.08 -0.21 -0.78
C THR A 27 -10.17 1.14 -1.49
N THR A 28 -9.72 2.21 -0.84
CA THR A 28 -9.68 3.56 -1.41
C THR A 28 -8.81 3.60 -2.67
N ARG A 29 -9.27 4.30 -3.71
CA ARG A 29 -8.57 4.40 -5.00
C ARG A 29 -8.33 5.84 -5.36
N VAL A 30 -7.27 6.08 -6.13
CA VAL A 30 -6.99 7.41 -6.68
C VAL A 30 -7.78 7.60 -7.98
N ASN A 31 -7.91 6.56 -8.80
CA ASN A 31 -8.67 6.60 -10.05
C ASN A 31 -9.96 5.77 -9.97
N VAL A 32 -11.07 6.43 -9.65
CA VAL A 32 -12.40 5.82 -9.51
C VAL A 32 -13.04 5.41 -10.85
N ASN A 33 -12.57 5.94 -11.99
CA ASN A 33 -13.22 5.76 -13.30
C ASN A 33 -12.61 4.64 -14.15
N TYR A 34 -11.62 3.91 -13.63
CA TYR A 34 -11.01 2.81 -14.36
C TYR A 34 -11.86 1.53 -14.24
N ASN A 35 -12.35 1.01 -15.38
CA ASN A 35 -13.11 -0.24 -15.40
C ASN A 35 -12.18 -1.42 -15.08
N MET A 36 -12.41 -2.07 -13.93
CA MET A 36 -11.55 -3.16 -13.46
C MET A 36 -11.94 -4.48 -14.15
N PRO A 37 -10.97 -5.25 -14.66
CA PRO A 37 -11.25 -6.56 -15.23
C PRO A 37 -11.82 -7.52 -14.18
N ASP A 38 -12.52 -8.56 -14.64
CA ASP A 38 -12.83 -9.70 -13.77
C ASP A 38 -11.56 -10.49 -13.44
N THR A 39 -11.52 -11.03 -12.23
CA THR A 39 -10.35 -11.75 -11.71
C THR A 39 -10.68 -13.19 -11.32
N ASP A 40 -9.77 -14.10 -11.62
CA ASP A 40 -9.79 -15.46 -11.11
C ASP A 40 -9.05 -15.55 -9.77
N ARG A 41 -9.84 -15.49 -8.68
CA ARG A 41 -9.35 -15.64 -7.32
C ARG A 41 -8.63 -16.98 -7.09
N LYS A 42 -9.08 -18.08 -7.73
CA LYS A 42 -8.49 -19.41 -7.51
C LYS A 42 -7.07 -19.45 -8.05
N SER A 43 -6.84 -18.95 -9.27
CA SER A 43 -5.49 -18.84 -9.83
C SER A 43 -4.56 -17.99 -8.97
N GLY A 44 -5.04 -16.85 -8.45
CA GLY A 44 -4.22 -16.00 -7.58
C GLY A 44 -3.79 -16.70 -6.29
N ILE A 45 -4.70 -17.40 -5.62
CA ILE A 45 -4.38 -18.19 -4.41
C ILE A 45 -3.40 -19.32 -4.73
N SER A 46 -3.61 -20.04 -5.85
CA SER A 46 -2.72 -21.11 -6.28
C SER A 46 -1.29 -20.60 -6.51
N ILE A 47 -1.11 -19.47 -7.20
CA ILE A 47 0.21 -18.85 -7.42
C ILE A 47 0.87 -18.49 -6.09
N LEU A 48 0.15 -17.86 -5.15
CA LEU A 48 0.72 -17.51 -3.84
C LEU A 48 1.20 -18.76 -3.09
N ARG A 49 0.38 -19.82 -3.05
CA ARG A 49 0.73 -21.08 -2.37
C ARG A 49 1.92 -21.77 -3.04
N GLU A 50 1.89 -21.89 -4.36
CA GLU A 50 2.95 -22.54 -5.14
C GLU A 50 4.30 -21.86 -4.94
N TYR A 51 4.37 -20.54 -5.07
CA TYR A 51 5.64 -19.84 -5.09
C TYR A 51 6.11 -19.38 -3.69
N LEU A 52 5.20 -18.91 -2.84
CA LEU A 52 5.60 -18.35 -1.54
C LEU A 52 5.68 -19.41 -0.45
N VAL A 53 4.80 -20.41 -0.46
CA VAL A 53 4.77 -21.48 0.55
C VAL A 53 5.60 -22.67 0.10
N TYR A 54 5.19 -23.36 -0.97
CA TYR A 54 5.89 -24.57 -1.42
C TYR A 54 7.23 -24.25 -2.08
N GLY A 55 7.30 -23.15 -2.83
CA GLY A 55 8.50 -22.64 -3.49
C GLY A 55 9.47 -21.88 -2.58
N ARG A 56 9.31 -21.97 -1.25
CA ARG A 56 10.21 -21.36 -0.25
C ARG A 56 10.41 -19.84 -0.45
N THR A 57 9.31 -19.09 -0.52
CA THR A 57 9.34 -17.62 -0.63
C THR A 57 9.95 -17.12 -1.97
N ASN A 58 9.63 -17.80 -3.08
CA ASN A 58 10.03 -17.35 -4.41
C ASN A 58 9.16 -16.16 -4.91
N VAL A 59 9.44 -14.97 -4.38
CA VAL A 59 8.71 -13.74 -4.72
C VAL A 59 8.85 -13.39 -6.21
N SER A 60 10.05 -13.54 -6.79
CA SER A 60 10.27 -13.21 -8.20
C SER A 60 9.46 -14.11 -9.13
N GLY A 61 9.47 -15.42 -8.88
CA GLY A 61 8.65 -16.37 -9.63
C GLY A 61 7.15 -16.12 -9.47
N ALA A 62 6.69 -15.77 -8.27
CA ALA A 62 5.30 -15.38 -8.05
C ALA A 62 4.91 -14.15 -8.90
N VAL A 63 5.76 -13.12 -8.92
CA VAL A 63 5.53 -11.91 -9.74
C VAL A 63 5.47 -12.27 -11.22
N GLU A 64 6.39 -13.10 -11.72
CA GLU A 64 6.37 -13.55 -13.13
C GLU A 64 5.10 -14.34 -13.46
N ALA A 65 4.64 -15.22 -12.57
CA ALA A 65 3.39 -15.96 -12.75
C ALA A 65 2.17 -15.04 -12.75
N PHE A 66 2.10 -14.06 -11.85
CA PHE A 66 1.04 -13.06 -11.83
C PHE A 66 1.00 -12.24 -13.12
N LEU A 67 2.15 -11.80 -13.64
CA LEU A 67 2.23 -11.03 -14.88
C LEU A 67 1.70 -11.79 -16.11
N ARG A 68 1.64 -13.12 -16.05
CA ARG A 68 1.07 -13.97 -17.12
C ARG A 68 -0.44 -14.16 -17.01
N LEU A 69 -1.06 -13.84 -15.87
CA LEU A 69 -2.52 -13.92 -15.74
C LEU A 69 -3.19 -12.96 -16.73
N PRO A 70 -4.29 -13.35 -17.39
CA PRO A 70 -5.01 -12.47 -18.31
C PRO A 70 -5.33 -11.09 -17.71
N TYR A 71 -5.67 -11.04 -16.41
CA TYR A 71 -5.94 -9.81 -15.66
C TYR A 71 -4.81 -8.77 -15.80
N PHE A 72 -3.55 -9.18 -15.64
CA PHE A 72 -2.40 -8.29 -15.73
C PHE A 72 -1.78 -8.25 -17.13
N ASN A 73 -1.72 -9.39 -17.81
CA ASN A 73 -1.11 -9.50 -19.13
C ASN A 73 -1.82 -8.62 -20.17
N ASN A 74 -3.16 -8.65 -20.19
CA ASN A 74 -3.94 -7.87 -21.15
C ASN A 74 -3.74 -6.36 -20.94
N PHE A 75 -3.72 -5.89 -19.68
CA PHE A 75 -3.42 -4.50 -19.35
C PHE A 75 -2.02 -4.06 -19.82
N LEU A 76 -1.05 -4.98 -19.75
CA LEU A 76 0.33 -4.70 -20.08
C LEU A 76 0.69 -4.92 -21.55
N GLN A 77 -0.16 -5.56 -22.35
CA GLN A 77 0.17 -6.01 -23.70
C GLN A 77 0.78 -4.90 -24.57
N GLU A 78 0.14 -3.73 -24.59
CA GLU A 78 0.53 -2.55 -25.38
C GLU A 78 1.55 -1.64 -24.69
N LYS A 79 1.99 -1.98 -23.48
CA LYS A 79 2.94 -1.15 -22.72
C LYS A 79 4.38 -1.46 -23.10
N GLU A 80 5.21 -0.41 -23.12
CA GLU A 80 6.66 -0.54 -23.31
C GLU A 80 7.31 -1.37 -22.19
N GLN A 81 8.46 -1.97 -22.49
CA GLN A 81 9.20 -2.80 -21.52
C GLN A 81 9.56 -2.03 -20.23
N LYS A 82 9.85 -0.73 -20.36
CA LYS A 82 10.13 0.15 -19.22
C LYS A 82 8.91 0.34 -18.31
N GLU A 83 7.71 0.40 -18.87
CA GLU A 83 6.46 0.49 -18.13
C GLU A 83 6.11 -0.84 -17.46
N LYS A 84 6.24 -1.96 -18.19
CA LYS A 84 6.10 -3.33 -17.66
C LYS A 84 7.00 -3.57 -16.45
N GLY A 85 8.27 -3.15 -16.52
CA GLY A 85 9.21 -3.28 -15.40
C GLY A 85 8.84 -2.42 -14.19
N LYS A 86 8.26 -1.23 -14.40
CA LYS A 86 7.75 -0.41 -13.29
C LYS A 86 6.53 -1.06 -12.63
N PHE A 87 5.59 -1.58 -13.44
CA PHE A 87 4.43 -2.31 -12.96
C PHE A 87 4.84 -3.54 -12.14
N ALA A 88 5.74 -4.37 -12.67
CA ALA A 88 6.25 -5.57 -12.00
C ALA A 88 6.88 -5.26 -10.64
N ARG A 89 7.64 -4.17 -10.54
CA ARG A 89 8.23 -3.72 -9.27
C ARG A 89 7.19 -3.22 -8.26
N HIS A 90 6.08 -2.67 -8.72
CA HIS A 90 4.96 -2.28 -7.85
C HIS A 90 4.16 -3.50 -7.41
N LEU A 91 3.86 -4.40 -8.34
CA LEU A 91 3.22 -5.70 -8.10
C LEU A 91 3.98 -6.52 -7.05
N LYS A 92 5.33 -6.54 -7.14
CA LYS A 92 6.18 -7.20 -6.15
C LYS A 92 5.88 -6.78 -4.71
N LYS A 93 5.53 -5.51 -4.46
CA LYS A 93 5.23 -5.01 -3.11
C LYS A 93 3.99 -5.68 -2.54
N TYR A 94 2.95 -5.83 -3.35
CA TYR A 94 1.72 -6.51 -2.96
C TYR A 94 1.93 -8.01 -2.75
N VAL A 95 2.69 -8.67 -3.64
CA VAL A 95 3.09 -10.08 -3.44
C VAL A 95 3.88 -10.26 -2.14
N SER A 96 4.80 -9.34 -1.83
CA SER A 96 5.62 -9.40 -0.61
C SER A 96 4.82 -9.40 0.69
N MET A 97 3.60 -8.86 0.70
CA MET A 97 2.73 -8.89 1.88
C MET A 97 2.36 -10.32 2.30
N PHE A 98 2.27 -11.23 1.33
CA PHE A 98 1.88 -12.62 1.53
C PHE A 98 3.06 -13.55 1.81
N VAL A 99 4.28 -13.00 1.91
CA VAL A 99 5.45 -13.78 2.29
C VAL A 99 5.26 -14.37 3.69
N PRO A 100 5.46 -15.70 3.88
CA PRO A 100 5.47 -16.29 5.20
C PRO A 100 6.46 -15.55 6.12
N GLY A 101 5.98 -15.06 7.25
CA GLY A 101 6.79 -14.26 8.17
C GLY A 101 6.89 -12.76 7.83
N ALA A 102 6.08 -12.24 6.90
CA ALA A 102 5.95 -10.79 6.69
C ALA A 102 5.60 -10.03 7.99
N GLY A 103 4.93 -10.69 8.93
CA GLY A 103 4.74 -10.20 10.29
C GLY A 103 3.56 -9.23 10.45
N PHE A 104 2.80 -9.01 9.38
CA PHE A 104 1.59 -8.21 9.36
C PHE A 104 0.59 -8.80 8.36
N GLU A 105 -0.64 -8.31 8.43
CA GLU A 105 -1.68 -8.50 7.43
C GLU A 105 -2.45 -7.19 7.22
N VAL A 106 -3.06 -7.03 6.06
CA VAL A 106 -4.08 -5.99 5.89
C VAL A 106 -5.36 -6.51 6.54
N SER A 107 -6.02 -5.69 7.35
CA SER A 107 -7.31 -6.02 7.96
C SER A 107 -8.29 -4.87 7.74
N SER A 108 -9.37 -4.87 8.50
CA SER A 108 -10.44 -3.89 8.40
C SER A 108 -10.64 -3.11 9.69
N THR A 109 -10.98 -1.84 9.58
CA THR A 109 -11.37 -0.96 10.70
C THR A 109 -12.54 -0.08 10.30
N LYS A 110 -13.31 0.40 11.27
CA LYS A 110 -14.35 1.43 11.07
C LYS A 110 -14.07 2.73 11.83
N ARG A 111 -12.88 2.86 12.42
CA ARG A 111 -12.56 3.91 13.41
C ARG A 111 -12.72 5.32 12.84
N TYR A 112 -12.23 5.56 11.63
CA TYR A 112 -12.01 6.93 11.14
C TYR A 112 -13.26 7.52 10.50
N THR A 113 -13.89 6.79 9.57
CA THR A 113 -15.08 7.29 8.84
C THR A 113 -16.40 6.66 9.28
N GLY A 114 -16.36 5.60 10.10
CA GLY A 114 -17.52 4.74 10.40
C GLY A 114 -17.83 3.73 9.29
N GLN A 115 -17.27 3.90 8.08
CA GLN A 115 -17.31 2.93 7.00
C GLN A 115 -16.15 1.93 7.13
N MET A 116 -16.24 0.82 6.39
CA MET A 116 -15.17 -0.17 6.40
C MET A 116 -13.96 0.35 5.63
N GLU A 117 -12.81 0.40 6.30
CA GLU A 117 -11.53 0.89 5.77
C GLU A 117 -10.44 -0.15 6.04
N ALA A 118 -9.35 -0.10 5.27
CA ALA A 118 -8.22 -0.99 5.48
C ALA A 118 -7.29 -0.48 6.60
N CYS A 119 -6.72 -1.39 7.36
CA CYS A 119 -5.64 -1.11 8.32
C CYS A 119 -4.56 -2.19 8.24
N ILE A 120 -3.42 -1.98 8.89
CA ILE A 120 -2.36 -2.99 9.01
C ILE A 120 -2.35 -3.52 10.44
N ILE A 121 -2.46 -4.84 10.62
CA ILE A 121 -2.41 -5.50 11.93
C ILE A 121 -1.15 -6.36 12.01
N ALA A 122 -0.44 -6.30 13.14
CA ALA A 122 0.67 -7.19 13.43
C ALA A 122 0.17 -8.63 13.63
N ASN A 123 0.81 -9.62 13.01
CA ASN A 123 0.52 -11.05 13.25
C ASN A 123 1.68 -11.79 13.94
N LYS A 124 2.70 -11.04 14.36
CA LYS A 124 3.81 -11.52 15.19
C LYS A 124 4.21 -10.48 16.22
N HIS A 125 5.07 -10.88 17.16
CA HIS A 125 5.77 -9.93 18.01
C HIS A 125 6.84 -9.18 17.21
N TRP A 126 6.89 -7.87 17.40
CA TRP A 126 7.94 -6.99 16.89
C TRP A 126 8.75 -6.40 18.02
N GLN A 127 10.07 -6.29 17.83
CA GLN A 127 10.96 -5.60 18.75
C GLN A 127 11.19 -4.15 18.32
N ALA A 128 11.49 -3.28 19.29
CA ALA A 128 11.89 -1.91 18.98
C ALA A 128 13.12 -1.91 18.06
N GLY A 129 13.07 -1.10 17.00
CA GLY A 129 14.11 -1.03 15.96
C GLY A 129 13.97 -2.05 14.83
N GLU A 130 13.08 -3.04 14.95
CA GLU A 130 12.87 -4.03 13.90
C GLU A 130 12.19 -3.42 12.66
N TYR A 131 12.64 -3.81 11.47
CA TYR A 131 12.12 -3.31 10.19
C TYR A 131 10.98 -4.18 9.66
N ILE A 132 9.89 -3.54 9.24
CA ILE A 132 8.72 -4.19 8.63
C ILE A 132 8.94 -4.29 7.11
N LYS A 133 9.96 -5.06 6.72
CA LYS A 133 10.57 -5.05 5.37
C LYS A 133 9.60 -5.33 4.22
N ASN A 134 8.54 -6.08 4.47
CA ASN A 134 7.56 -6.48 3.45
C ASN A 134 6.39 -5.50 3.31
N CYS A 135 6.21 -4.57 4.25
CA CYS A 135 5.27 -3.47 4.14
C CYS A 135 5.99 -2.28 3.50
N THR A 136 5.82 -2.13 2.19
CA THR A 136 6.51 -1.09 1.42
C THR A 136 5.54 -0.32 0.54
N GLY A 137 5.93 0.90 0.21
CA GLY A 137 5.25 1.73 -0.78
C GLY A 137 6.26 2.53 -1.59
N SER A 138 5.78 3.14 -2.67
CA SER A 138 6.56 4.04 -3.51
C SER A 138 6.00 5.45 -3.41
N VAL A 139 6.88 6.45 -3.52
CA VAL A 139 6.47 7.85 -3.62
C VAL A 139 6.66 8.38 -5.04
N CYS A 140 5.73 9.21 -5.48
CA CYS A 140 5.80 9.97 -6.72
C CYS A 140 5.61 11.45 -6.41
N CYS A 141 6.55 12.30 -6.84
CA CYS A 141 6.38 13.75 -6.70
C CYS A 141 5.11 14.21 -7.43
N LEU A 142 4.40 15.16 -6.83
CA LEU A 142 3.27 15.85 -7.44
C LEU A 142 3.69 17.27 -7.83
N THR A 143 3.16 17.76 -8.95
CA THR A 143 3.18 19.20 -9.24
C THR A 143 2.13 19.88 -8.36
N SER A 144 2.22 21.20 -8.21
CA SER A 144 1.25 21.97 -7.43
C SER A 144 -0.17 21.81 -7.98
N GLU A 145 -0.33 21.76 -9.30
CA GLU A 145 -1.62 21.57 -9.96
C GLU A 145 -2.19 20.18 -9.68
N ALA A 146 -1.35 19.14 -9.73
CA ALA A 146 -1.78 17.78 -9.44
C ALA A 146 -2.18 17.58 -7.97
N ASP A 147 -1.43 18.17 -7.03
CA ASP A 147 -1.78 18.17 -5.60
C ASP A 147 -3.11 18.88 -5.36
N GLN A 148 -3.29 20.09 -5.90
CA GLN A 148 -4.55 20.84 -5.80
C GLN A 148 -5.74 20.08 -6.37
N LEU A 149 -5.58 19.44 -7.55
CA LEU A 149 -6.63 18.65 -8.17
C LEU A 149 -7.03 17.47 -7.27
N LEU A 150 -6.06 16.69 -6.78
CA LEU A 150 -6.33 15.56 -5.88
C LEU A 150 -7.09 16.00 -4.63
N ARG A 151 -6.70 17.13 -4.02
CA ARG A 151 -7.40 17.70 -2.85
C ARG A 151 -8.82 18.14 -3.17
N SER A 152 -9.02 18.84 -4.29
CA SER A 152 -10.35 19.30 -4.71
C SER A 152 -11.33 18.16 -4.99
N GLU A 153 -10.81 17.00 -5.38
CA GLU A 153 -11.60 15.79 -5.62
C GLU A 153 -11.70 14.86 -4.39
N GLY A 154 -11.13 15.24 -3.24
CA GLY A 154 -11.12 14.42 -2.02
C GLY A 154 -10.29 13.14 -2.14
N LYS A 155 -9.28 13.13 -3.01
CA LYS A 155 -8.40 11.99 -3.33
C LYS A 155 -6.99 12.13 -2.76
N ASP A 156 -6.81 13.00 -1.77
CA ASP A 156 -5.54 13.28 -1.12
C ASP A 156 -5.24 12.38 0.09
N PHE A 157 -6.00 11.29 0.27
CA PHE A 157 -5.87 10.34 1.39
C PHE A 157 -4.47 9.75 1.58
N SER A 158 -3.63 9.74 0.53
CA SER A 158 -2.24 9.30 0.61
C SER A 158 -1.25 10.32 0.01
N VAL A 159 -1.57 11.60 0.15
CA VAL A 159 -0.65 12.68 -0.20
C VAL A 159 0.16 13.08 1.04
N MET A 160 1.48 12.91 0.94
CA MET A 160 2.41 13.28 2.00
C MET A 160 3.12 14.60 1.65
N LEU A 161 3.23 15.48 2.64
CA LEU A 161 3.98 16.73 2.52
C LEU A 161 5.40 16.56 3.05
N SER A 162 6.40 16.90 2.22
CA SER A 162 7.77 17.00 2.71
C SER A 162 8.02 18.37 3.32
N GLN A 163 8.27 18.43 4.63
CA GLN A 163 8.69 19.67 5.29
C GLN A 163 10.03 20.20 4.75
N ARG A 164 10.96 19.29 4.39
CA ARG A 164 12.29 19.65 3.89
C ARG A 164 12.27 20.25 2.49
N TYR A 165 11.43 19.70 1.62
CA TYR A 165 11.41 20.05 0.20
C TYR A 165 10.22 20.93 -0.19
N LYS A 166 9.26 21.14 0.72
CA LYS A 166 8.02 21.91 0.48
C LYS A 166 7.24 21.47 -0.77
N HIS A 167 7.28 20.18 -1.07
CA HIS A 167 6.54 19.57 -2.17
C HIS A 167 5.72 18.38 -1.67
N ALA A 168 4.61 18.13 -2.35
CA ALA A 168 3.71 17.01 -2.11
C ALA A 168 4.16 15.77 -2.89
N PHE A 169 3.93 14.60 -2.30
CA PHE A 169 4.19 13.32 -2.93
C PHE A 169 2.97 12.42 -2.78
N LEU A 170 2.58 11.75 -3.85
CA LEU A 170 1.63 10.67 -3.81
C LEU A 170 2.34 9.41 -3.31
N PHE A 171 1.82 8.82 -2.23
CA PHE A 171 2.34 7.61 -1.62
C PHE A 171 1.40 6.44 -1.89
N LEU A 172 1.88 5.36 -2.51
CA LEU A 172 1.03 4.21 -2.85
C LEU A 172 1.77 2.89 -2.64
N GLY A 173 1.04 1.78 -2.77
CA GLY A 173 1.48 0.44 -2.40
C GLY A 173 0.95 0.03 -1.03
N PRO A 174 1.26 -1.20 -0.57
CA PRO A 174 0.75 -1.76 0.69
C PRO A 174 0.92 -0.85 1.92
N ALA A 175 2.03 -0.12 1.97
CA ALA A 175 2.34 0.77 3.07
C ALA A 175 1.36 1.95 3.22
N ARG A 176 0.57 2.27 2.19
CA ARG A 176 -0.45 3.35 2.24
C ARG A 176 -1.59 3.06 3.21
N PHE A 177 -1.74 1.81 3.65
CA PHE A 177 -2.77 1.36 4.60
C PHE A 177 -2.33 1.43 6.06
N MET A 178 -1.09 1.86 6.36
CA MET A 178 -0.71 2.17 7.74
C MET A 178 -1.38 3.46 8.17
N ASN A 179 -2.27 3.36 9.15
CA ASN A 179 -3.02 4.51 9.63
C ASN A 179 -2.21 5.43 10.55
N HIS A 180 -2.74 6.63 10.75
CA HIS A 180 -2.17 7.59 11.66
C HIS A 180 -2.47 7.29 13.13
N ASP A 181 -1.47 7.42 13.98
CA ASP A 181 -1.67 7.65 15.41
C ASP A 181 -0.73 8.76 15.93
N CYS A 182 -1.22 9.60 16.85
CA CYS A 182 -0.43 10.66 17.48
C CYS A 182 0.71 10.11 18.35
N ASN A 183 0.55 8.89 18.91
CA ASN A 183 1.57 8.12 19.61
C ASN A 183 1.80 6.77 18.90
N PRO A 184 2.43 6.79 17.72
CA PRO A 184 2.51 5.61 16.86
C PRO A 184 3.47 4.56 17.39
N ASN A 185 3.29 3.31 16.95
CA ASN A 185 4.22 2.22 17.24
C ASN A 185 5.24 1.96 16.12
N CYS A 186 5.10 2.63 14.97
CA CYS A 186 6.04 2.57 13.86
C CYS A 186 6.49 3.98 13.43
N ALA A 187 7.64 4.04 12.76
CA ALA A 187 8.16 5.24 12.12
C ALA A 187 8.53 4.97 10.66
N PHE A 188 8.33 5.97 9.81
CA PHE A 188 8.73 5.90 8.40
C PHE A 188 10.23 5.73 8.24
N VAL A 189 10.61 4.90 7.28
CA VAL A 189 11.99 4.73 6.80
C VAL A 189 11.97 4.86 5.28
N LYS A 190 12.68 5.86 4.76
CA LYS A 190 12.73 6.15 3.31
C LYS A 190 14.07 5.72 2.72
N HIS A 191 14.01 5.00 1.60
CA HIS A 191 15.16 4.60 0.79
C HIS A 191 14.93 4.98 -0.67
N GLY A 192 15.49 6.12 -1.09
CA GLY A 192 15.22 6.69 -2.41
C GLY A 192 13.73 7.00 -2.59
N ASN A 193 13.09 6.31 -3.53
CA ASN A 193 11.65 6.46 -3.81
C ASN A 193 10.78 5.41 -3.09
N GLU A 194 11.36 4.53 -2.29
CA GLU A 194 10.63 3.53 -1.53
C GLU A 194 10.54 3.93 -0.07
N VAL A 195 9.43 3.57 0.57
CA VAL A 195 9.16 3.80 1.99
C VAL A 195 8.79 2.47 2.61
N THR A 196 9.34 2.22 3.79
CA THR A 196 8.99 1.12 4.70
C THR A 196 8.94 1.68 6.11
N PHE A 197 8.94 0.80 7.12
CA PHE A 197 8.75 1.17 8.51
C PHE A 197 9.71 0.44 9.43
N ARG A 198 9.98 1.07 10.57
CA ARG A 198 10.59 0.41 11.72
C ARG A 198 9.67 0.53 12.93
N ALA A 199 9.59 -0.52 13.74
CA ALA A 199 8.93 -0.47 15.04
C ALA A 199 9.71 0.47 15.97
N VAL A 200 9.04 1.39 16.66
CA VAL A 200 9.68 2.28 17.65
C VAL A 200 9.57 1.78 19.08
N ARG A 201 8.68 0.80 19.31
CA ARG A 201 8.50 0.09 20.57
C ARG A 201 8.18 -1.39 20.28
N ALA A 202 8.09 -2.21 21.33
CA ALA A 202 7.57 -3.56 21.18
C ALA A 202 6.10 -3.52 20.73
N ILE A 203 5.73 -4.44 19.84
CA ILE A 203 4.36 -4.57 19.28
C ILE A 203 3.94 -6.03 19.40
N LYS A 204 2.74 -6.27 19.93
CA LYS A 204 2.16 -7.60 20.07
C LYS A 204 1.34 -7.98 18.82
N PRO A 205 1.20 -9.28 18.52
CA PRO A 205 0.19 -9.74 17.57
C PRO A 205 -1.19 -9.17 17.93
N GLY A 206 -1.93 -8.73 16.91
CA GLY A 206 -3.24 -8.09 17.05
C GLY A 206 -3.20 -6.57 17.21
N GLU A 207 -2.06 -5.96 17.53
CA GLU A 207 -1.94 -4.50 17.53
C GLU A 207 -1.95 -3.94 16.09
N GLU A 208 -2.64 -2.82 15.90
CA GLU A 208 -2.57 -2.06 14.64
C GLU A 208 -1.20 -1.39 14.51
N LEU A 209 -0.57 -1.52 13.34
CA LEU A 209 0.66 -0.83 13.00
C LEU A 209 0.33 0.58 12.51
N THR A 210 0.78 1.58 13.26
CA THR A 210 0.45 2.98 13.04
C THR A 210 1.69 3.86 12.94
N VAL A 211 1.56 4.99 12.26
CA VAL A 211 2.64 5.97 12.03
C VAL A 211 2.16 7.39 12.29
N LYS A 212 3.09 8.33 12.46
CA LYS A 212 2.76 9.76 12.52
C LYS A 212 2.83 10.38 11.13
N TYR A 213 1.70 10.79 10.56
CA TYR A 213 1.66 11.42 9.23
C TYR A 213 2.28 12.81 9.23
N GLY A 214 2.06 13.58 10.29
CA GLY A 214 2.56 14.93 10.49
C GLY A 214 1.84 15.58 11.67
N ASP A 215 2.29 16.76 12.09
CA ASP A 215 1.70 17.49 13.23
C ASP A 215 0.40 18.23 12.88
N HIS A 216 0.12 18.44 11.59
CA HIS A 216 -1.03 19.21 11.09
C HIS A 216 -1.75 18.50 9.95
N TYR A 217 -1.73 17.16 9.93
CA TYR A 217 -2.36 16.41 8.84
C TYR A 217 -3.89 16.49 8.94
N PHE A 218 -4.43 16.39 10.17
CA PHE A 218 -5.87 16.45 10.44
C PHE A 218 -6.23 17.78 11.12
N GLY A 219 -6.07 18.89 10.38
CA GLY A 219 -6.25 20.24 10.92
C GLY A 219 -5.06 20.73 11.75
N ILE A 220 -5.15 21.94 12.29
CA ILE A 220 -4.08 22.56 13.08
C ILE A 220 -3.85 21.72 14.34
N ASN A 221 -2.60 21.29 14.58
CA ASN A 221 -2.22 20.43 15.70
C ASN A 221 -3.01 19.12 15.74
N ASN A 222 -3.41 18.60 14.58
CA ASN A 222 -4.22 17.38 14.46
C ASN A 222 -5.54 17.45 15.24
N SER A 223 -6.16 18.63 15.34
CA SER A 223 -7.42 18.85 16.08
C SER A 223 -8.60 18.00 15.61
N GLU A 224 -8.58 17.51 14.38
CA GLU A 224 -9.62 16.66 13.79
C GLU A 224 -9.22 15.17 13.75
N CYS A 225 -8.10 14.82 14.39
CA CYS A 225 -7.61 13.45 14.41
C CYS A 225 -8.55 12.52 15.18
N ARG A 226 -8.70 11.30 14.66
CA ARG A 226 -9.53 10.23 15.24
C ARG A 226 -8.71 8.99 15.58
N CYS A 227 -7.43 9.18 15.90
CA CYS A 227 -6.57 8.08 16.34
C CYS A 227 -6.98 7.56 17.72
N ALA A 228 -6.33 6.50 18.20
CA ALA A 228 -6.70 5.90 19.48
C ALA A 228 -6.13 6.67 20.70
N THR A 229 -5.02 7.39 20.51
CA THR A 229 -4.37 8.24 21.52
C THR A 229 -5.15 9.51 21.81
#